data_AF-H9AXM9-F1
#
_entry.id   AF-H9AXM9-F1
#
_cell.length_a   1.000
_cell.length_b   1.000
_cell.length_c   1.000
_cell.angle_alpha   90.00
_cell.angle_beta   90.00
_cell.angle_gamma   90.00
#
_symmetry.space_group_name_H-M   'P 1'
#
loop_
_entity.id
_entity.type
_entity.pdbx_description
1 polymer ?
#
loop_
_entity_poly.entity_id
_entity_poly.type
_entity_poly.pdbx_seq_one_letter_code
_entity_poly.pdbx_strand_id
1 'polypeptide(L)' 'MKAVTVVLLLALLFCVAVEVADAYFGCPLNQHRCHVHCLAANCKGGYCGGWFRLKCRCIGC' A
#
# COMPACT_ATOMS: atom_id res chain seq x y z
N MET A 1 7.88 31.30 -9.01
CA MET A 1 8.48 30.55 -7.88
C MET A 1 7.42 29.86 -7.02
N LYS A 2 6.42 30.58 -6.49
CA LYS A 2 5.34 30.03 -5.63
C LYS A 2 4.46 28.96 -6.31
N ALA A 3 4.10 29.16 -7.58
CA ALA A 3 3.27 28.20 -8.31
C ALA A 3 4.00 26.86 -8.56
N VAL A 4 5.30 26.90 -8.82
CA VAL A 4 6.11 25.68 -9.02
C VAL A 4 6.20 24.88 -7.72
N THR A 5 6.41 25.54 -6.58
CA THR A 5 6.40 24.87 -5.28
C THR A 5 5.04 24.25 -4.95
N VAL A 6 3.95 24.96 -5.24
CA VAL A 6 2.58 24.44 -5.04
C VAL A 6 2.33 23.19 -5.91
N VAL A 7 2.70 23.23 -7.19
CA VAL A 7 2.57 22.07 -8.09
C VAL A 7 3.41 20.89 -7.61
N LEU A 8 4.64 21.13 -7.15
CA LEU A 8 5.52 20.07 -6.63
C LEU A 8 4.97 19.43 -5.36
N LEU A 9 4.42 20.24 -4.43
CA LEU A 9 3.78 19.75 -3.21
C LEU A 9 2.53 18.92 -3.50
N LEU A 10 1.69 19.36 -4.44
CA LEU A 10 0.50 18.61 -4.89
C LEU A 10 0.88 17.27 -5.52
N ALA A 11 1.91 17.23 -6.36
CA ALA A 11 2.39 15.99 -6.98
C ALA A 11 2.90 14.99 -5.93
N LEU A 12 3.65 15.46 -4.92
CA LEU A 12 4.12 14.63 -3.81
C LEU A 12 2.96 14.08 -2.97
N LEU A 13 1.98 14.93 -2.64
CA LEU A 13 0.77 14.50 -1.91
C LEU A 13 -0.01 13.43 -2.68
N PHE A 14 -0.20 13.60 -3.99
CA PHE A 14 -0.85 12.60 -4.84
C PHE A 14 -0.08 11.28 -4.91
N CYS A 15 1.26 11.31 -5.03
CA CYS A 15 2.09 10.10 -5.02
C CYS A 15 1.94 9.32 -3.72
N VAL A 16 1.91 10.02 -2.58
CA VAL A 16 1.71 9.37 -1.27
C VAL A 16 0.29 8.82 -1.16
N ALA A 17 -0.73 9.59 -1.55
CA ALA A 17 -2.14 9.19 -1.48
C ALA A 17 -2.44 7.87 -2.22
N VAL A 18 -1.84 7.67 -3.39
CA VAL A 18 -2.01 6.43 -4.19
C VAL A 18 -1.47 5.20 -3.46
N GLU A 19 -0.37 5.31 -2.71
CA GLU A 19 0.17 4.18 -1.95
C GLU A 19 -0.69 3.86 -0.72
N VAL A 20 -1.33 4.86 -0.10
CA VAL A 20 -2.17 4.65 1.10
C VAL A 20 -3.53 4.03 0.78
N ALA A 21 -4.05 4.21 -0.43
CA ALA A 21 -5.31 3.58 -0.86
C ALA A 21 -5.23 2.04 -0.83
N ASP A 22 -4.04 1.48 -1.02
CA ASP A 22 -3.76 0.03 -0.95
C ASP A 22 -3.41 -0.47 0.47
N ALA A 23 -3.25 0.43 1.46
CA ALA A 23 -2.85 0.11 2.84
C ALA A 23 -3.97 -0.50 3.71
N TYR A 24 -5.09 -0.89 3.08
CA TYR A 24 -6.30 -1.32 3.74
C TYR A 24 -6.16 -2.63 4.55
N PHE A 25 -5.14 -3.46 4.26
CA PHE A 25 -4.98 -4.79 4.85
C PHE A 25 -4.00 -4.86 6.02
N GLY A 26 -3.64 -3.72 6.62
CA GLY A 26 -2.78 -3.65 7.80
C GLY A 26 -1.29 -3.43 7.49
N CYS A 27 -0.90 -3.39 6.23
CA CYS A 27 0.46 -3.05 5.81
C CYS A 27 0.77 -1.55 6.05
N PRO A 28 1.97 -1.16 6.51
CA PRO A 28 3.16 -1.98 6.75
C PRO A 28 3.25 -2.53 8.19
N LEU A 29 2.39 -2.07 9.10
CA LEU A 29 2.52 -2.31 10.55
C LEU A 29 2.02 -3.70 10.98
N ASN A 30 1.23 -4.37 10.15
CA ASN A 30 0.56 -5.61 10.47
C ASN A 30 0.50 -6.53 9.24
N GLN A 31 1.64 -7.17 8.96
CA GLN A 31 1.77 -8.18 7.92
C GLN A 31 0.86 -9.39 8.15
N HIS A 32 0.60 -9.76 9.40
CA HIS A 32 -0.28 -10.88 9.74
C HIS A 32 -1.70 -10.66 9.20
N ARG A 33 -2.22 -9.44 9.30
CA ARG A 33 -3.54 -9.08 8.76
C ARG A 33 -3.62 -9.25 7.24
N CYS A 34 -2.57 -8.85 6.52
CA CYS A 34 -2.46 -9.09 5.08
C CYS A 34 -2.39 -10.60 4.74
N HIS A 35 -1.63 -11.36 5.51
CA HIS A 35 -1.55 -12.81 5.33
C HIS A 35 -2.90 -13.50 5.50
N VAL A 36 -3.61 -13.22 6.61
CA VAL A 36 -4.93 -13.78 6.90
C VAL A 36 -5.97 -13.33 5.86
N HIS A 37 -5.91 -12.08 5.41
CA HIS A 37 -6.78 -11.60 4.33
C HIS A 37 -6.63 -12.44 3.06
N CYS A 38 -5.39 -12.71 2.63
CA CYS A 38 -5.14 -13.52 1.44
C CYS A 38 -5.52 -14.99 1.64
N LEU A 39 -5.36 -15.56 2.84
CA LEU A 39 -5.87 -16.89 3.15
C LEU A 39 -7.41 -16.96 3.02
N ALA A 40 -8.12 -15.95 3.51
CA ALA A 40 -9.58 -15.86 3.37
C ALA A 40 -10.03 -15.72 1.92
N ALA A 41 -9.18 -15.15 1.05
CA ALA A 41 -9.40 -15.06 -0.39
C ALA A 41 -9.05 -16.35 -1.17
N ASN A 42 -8.81 -17.49 -0.49
CA ASN A 42 -8.37 -18.77 -1.06
C ASN A 42 -6.96 -18.75 -1.69
N CYS A 43 -6.11 -17.82 -1.31
CA CYS A 43 -4.70 -17.84 -1.68
C CYS A 43 -3.87 -18.60 -0.64
N LYS A 44 -2.64 -18.98 -0.98
CA LYS A 44 -1.70 -19.64 -0.05
C LYS A 44 -1.17 -18.71 1.06
N GLY A 45 -1.31 -17.40 0.89
CA GLY A 45 -0.93 -16.40 1.88
C GLY A 45 -0.72 -15.02 1.27
N GLY A 46 -0.25 -14.07 2.09
CA GLY A 46 0.06 -12.72 1.64
C GLY A 46 1.17 -12.06 2.45
N TYR A 47 1.78 -11.04 1.86
CA TYR A 47 2.83 -10.22 2.47
C TYR A 47 2.74 -8.75 2.06
N CYS A 48 3.33 -7.86 2.86
CA CYS A 48 3.38 -6.43 2.56
C CYS A 48 4.51 -6.13 1.56
N GLY A 49 4.19 -5.46 0.46
CA GLY A 49 5.10 -5.08 -0.62
C GLY A 49 4.82 -3.67 -1.17
N GLY A 50 5.51 -3.31 -2.26
CA GLY A 50 5.55 -1.93 -2.77
C GLY A 50 6.70 -1.13 -2.14
N TRP A 51 6.84 0.14 -2.56
CA TRP A 51 7.96 0.99 -2.16
C TRP A 51 8.03 1.21 -0.64
N PHE A 52 6.87 1.43 -0.01
CA PHE A 52 6.78 1.62 1.44
C PHE A 52 6.20 0.42 2.20
N ARG A 53 6.15 -0.76 1.56
CA ARG A 53 5.44 -1.93 2.11
C ARG A 53 3.98 -1.61 2.47
N LEU A 54 3.35 -0.68 1.75
CA LEU A 54 1.97 -0.26 1.99
C LEU A 54 0.96 -1.17 1.28
N LYS A 55 1.38 -1.92 0.26
CA LYS A 55 0.47 -2.77 -0.52
C LYS A 55 0.47 -4.18 0.03
N CYS A 56 -0.69 -4.79 0.18
CA CYS A 56 -0.79 -6.22 0.46
C CYS A 56 -0.71 -7.01 -0.86
N ARG A 57 0.19 -7.99 -0.94
CA ARG A 57 0.35 -8.86 -2.10
C ARG A 57 0.05 -10.29 -1.70
N CYS A 58 -0.96 -10.88 -2.30
CA CYS A 58 -1.27 -12.29 -2.13
C CYS A 58 -0.38 -13.16 -3.02
N ILE A 59 -0.11 -14.38 -2.56
CA ILE A 59 0.69 -15.39 -3.25
C ILE A 59 -0.07 -16.70 -3.34
N GLY A 60 0.08 -17.40 -4.46
CA GLY A 60 -0.58 -18.68 -4.67
C GLY A 60 -2.10 -18.60 -4.67
N CYS A 61 -2.64 -17.43 -5.02
CA CYS A 61 -3.84 -17.36 -5.84
C CYS A 61 -3.42 -17.74 -7.29
#